data_AF-F2IC95-F1
#
_entry.id   AF-F2IC95-F1
#
_cell.length_a   1.000
_cell.length_b   1.000
_cell.length_c   1.000
_cell.angle_alpha   90.00
_cell.angle_beta   90.00
_cell.angle_gamma   90.00
#
_symmetry.space_group_name_H-M   'P 1'
#
loop_
_entity.id
_entity.type
_entity.pdbx_description
1 polymer ?
#
loop_
_entity_poly.entity_id
_entity_poly.type
_entity_poly.pdbx_seq_one_letter_code
_entity_poly.pdbx_strand_id
1 'polypeptide(L)'
;MKKTIFLAVILISGIALGQDYKSGDVELDANLKIVNTDGNKDLASFKLDLTKTFNVTLPKVEACFSVGMTAGDAFMAFQISNITRKPIEDVITVYKTSKSKGWGAMAKELGIKPGSAEFHALKGKAKDKSKGNSKAKTTGNSNGNGNGNGKSKGNSGKSNGNGKGKK
;
A
#
# COMPACT_ATOMS: atom_id res chain seq x y z
N MET A 1 -33.21 -41.03 -22.87
CA MET A 1 -33.27 -39.59 -22.60
C MET A 1 -34.02 -39.34 -21.30
N LYS A 2 -33.33 -39.01 -20.20
CA LYS A 2 -33.94 -38.36 -19.01
C LYS A 2 -32.86 -37.47 -18.39
N LYS A 3 -32.99 -36.16 -18.58
CA LYS A 3 -32.15 -35.15 -17.93
C LYS A 3 -32.86 -34.74 -16.66
N THR A 4 -32.35 -35.16 -15.52
CA THR A 4 -32.55 -34.47 -14.25
C THR A 4 -31.24 -33.77 -13.93
N ILE A 5 -31.27 -32.52 -13.49
CA ILE A 5 -30.34 -31.96 -12.50
C ILE A 5 -30.86 -30.57 -12.07
N PHE A 6 -31.37 -30.57 -10.85
CA PHE A 6 -31.23 -29.60 -9.76
C PHE A 6 -31.25 -28.08 -10.05
N LEU A 7 -32.34 -27.48 -9.52
CA LEU A 7 -32.42 -26.13 -8.98
C LEU A 7 -31.35 -25.91 -7.89
N ALA A 8 -30.57 -24.83 -8.01
CA ALA A 8 -29.80 -24.25 -6.91
C ALA A 8 -30.18 -22.78 -6.77
N VAL A 9 -31.09 -22.51 -5.82
CA VAL A 9 -31.35 -21.17 -5.29
C VAL A 9 -30.22 -20.86 -4.30
N ILE A 10 -29.38 -19.88 -4.60
CA ILE A 10 -28.42 -19.34 -3.64
C ILE A 10 -28.96 -18.00 -3.14
N LEU A 11 -29.55 -18.08 -1.94
CA LEU A 11 -29.79 -16.96 -1.03
C LEU A 11 -28.43 -16.33 -0.67
N ILE A 12 -28.18 -15.10 -1.10
CA ILE A 12 -27.05 -14.33 -0.60
C ILE A 12 -27.56 -13.49 0.57
N SER A 13 -27.46 -14.08 1.76
CA SER A 13 -27.55 -13.39 3.04
C SER A 13 -26.54 -12.24 3.07
N GLY A 14 -26.99 -11.07 3.51
CA GLY A 14 -26.14 -9.89 3.70
C GLY A 14 -24.97 -10.20 4.64
N ILE A 15 -23.79 -10.37 4.07
CA ILE A 15 -22.54 -10.43 4.81
C ILE A 15 -22.00 -9.00 4.84
N ALA A 16 -21.94 -8.42 6.03
CA ALA A 16 -21.16 -7.21 6.27
C ALA A 16 -19.75 -7.44 5.72
N LEU A 17 -19.42 -6.78 4.61
CA LEU A 17 -18.17 -6.96 3.88
C LEU A 17 -17.01 -6.41 4.71
N GLY A 18 -16.48 -7.22 5.63
CA GLY A 18 -15.08 -7.14 5.99
C GLY A 18 -14.29 -7.46 4.73
N GLN A 19 -13.85 -6.43 4.00
CA GLN A 19 -12.87 -6.60 2.93
C GLN A 19 -11.61 -7.16 3.59
N ASP A 20 -11.44 -8.47 3.58
CA ASP A 20 -10.16 -9.10 3.87
C ASP A 20 -9.21 -8.67 2.77
N TYR A 21 -8.35 -7.69 3.07
CA TYR A 21 -7.21 -7.38 2.23
C TYR A 21 -6.36 -8.66 2.21
N LYS A 22 -6.25 -9.29 1.03
CA LYS A 22 -5.41 -10.46 0.80
C LYS A 22 -4.20 -10.04 0.00
N SER A 23 -3.39 -9.14 0.55
CA SER A 23 -2.13 -8.75 -0.10
C SER A 23 -1.04 -9.82 0.00
N GLY A 24 -1.25 -10.83 0.86
CA GLY A 24 -0.26 -11.86 1.17
C GLY A 24 0.73 -11.40 2.26
N ASP A 25 0.50 -10.22 2.85
CA ASP A 25 1.31 -9.68 3.93
C ASP A 25 0.45 -9.01 5.00
N VAL A 26 0.54 -9.52 6.23
CA VAL A 26 -0.30 -9.12 7.37
C VAL A 26 -0.15 -7.64 7.71
N GLU A 27 1.06 -7.08 7.60
CA GLU A 27 1.31 -5.68 7.93
C GLU A 27 0.73 -4.76 6.85
N LEU A 28 0.88 -5.12 5.57
CA LEU A 28 0.27 -4.39 4.47
C LEU A 28 -1.26 -4.41 4.61
N ASP A 29 -1.85 -5.57 4.88
CA ASP A 29 -3.31 -5.71 5.07
C ASP A 29 -3.83 -4.87 6.24
N ALA A 30 -3.13 -4.85 7.37
CA ALA A 30 -3.47 -4.01 8.52
C ALA A 30 -3.38 -2.51 8.19
N ASN A 31 -2.35 -2.09 7.47
CA ASN A 31 -2.18 -0.69 7.06
C ASN A 31 -3.28 -0.24 6.10
N LEU A 32 -3.65 -1.09 5.13
CA LEU A 32 -4.74 -0.79 4.20
C LEU A 32 -6.09 -0.68 4.90
N LYS A 33 -6.32 -1.49 5.93
CA LYS A 33 -7.52 -1.35 6.77
C LYS A 33 -7.57 0.00 7.48
N ILE A 34 -6.44 0.50 7.99
CA ILE A 34 -6.36 1.84 8.61
C ILE A 34 -6.62 2.92 7.56
N VAL A 35 -5.92 2.86 6.41
CA VAL A 35 -6.12 3.81 5.30
C VAL A 35 -7.57 3.84 4.85
N ASN A 36 -8.21 2.68 4.73
CA ASN A 36 -9.61 2.59 4.37
C ASN A 36 -10.52 3.21 5.43
N THR A 37 -10.31 2.88 6.70
CA THR A 37 -11.12 3.40 7.81
C THR A 37 -11.02 4.92 7.89
N ASP A 38 -9.81 5.48 7.76
CA ASP A 38 -9.60 6.92 7.82
C ASP A 38 -10.09 7.64 6.57
N GLY A 39 -9.81 7.09 5.38
CA GLY A 39 -10.27 7.66 4.12
C GLY A 39 -11.79 7.68 4.00
N ASN A 40 -12.50 6.73 4.62
CA ASN A 40 -13.96 6.71 4.64
C ASN A 40 -14.58 7.74 5.61
N LYS A 41 -13.80 8.35 6.53
CA LYS A 41 -14.31 9.43 7.40
C LYS A 41 -14.54 10.72 6.62
N ASP A 42 -13.67 11.01 5.66
CA ASP A 42 -13.79 12.13 4.75
C ASP A 42 -13.26 11.73 3.37
N LEU A 43 -14.14 11.11 2.59
CA LEU A 43 -13.80 10.58 1.28
C LEU A 43 -13.49 11.69 0.27
N ALA A 44 -14.09 12.87 0.43
CA ALA A 44 -13.84 14.01 -0.45
C ALA A 44 -12.41 14.53 -0.27
N SER A 45 -12.00 14.77 0.98
CA SER A 45 -10.63 15.16 1.30
C SER A 45 -9.62 14.08 0.91
N PHE A 46 -9.96 12.80 1.11
CA PHE A 46 -9.11 11.69 0.69
C PHE A 46 -8.87 11.66 -0.82
N LYS A 47 -9.92 11.86 -1.64
CA LYS A 47 -9.79 11.94 -3.09
C LYS A 47 -8.87 13.09 -3.52
N LEU A 48 -9.03 14.27 -2.89
CA LEU A 48 -8.17 15.43 -3.15
C LEU A 48 -6.73 15.24 -2.69
N ASP A 49 -6.51 14.42 -1.67
CA ASP A 49 -5.17 14.07 -1.23
C ASP A 49 -4.50 13.09 -2.21
N LEU A 50 -5.25 12.14 -2.79
CA LEU A 50 -4.75 11.27 -3.86
C LEU A 50 -4.34 12.05 -5.11
N THR A 51 -5.14 13.05 -5.53
CA THR A 51 -4.79 13.89 -6.69
C THR A 51 -3.46 14.60 -6.48
N LYS A 52 -3.23 15.16 -5.29
CA LYS A 52 -1.98 15.82 -4.91
C LYS A 52 -0.81 14.85 -4.80
N THR A 53 -1.01 13.73 -4.10
CA THR A 53 0.04 12.73 -3.82
C THR A 53 0.58 12.09 -5.10
N PHE A 54 -0.31 11.76 -6.03
CA PHE A 54 0.05 11.06 -7.27
C PHE A 54 0.14 11.99 -8.48
N ASN A 55 -0.10 13.30 -8.29
CA ASN A 55 -0.13 14.30 -9.35
C ASN A 55 -1.07 13.88 -10.51
N VAL A 56 -2.30 13.50 -10.17
CA VAL A 56 -3.34 13.03 -11.11
C VAL A 56 -4.60 13.90 -11.00
N THR A 57 -5.41 13.90 -12.04
CA THR A 57 -6.68 14.65 -12.05
C THR A 57 -7.74 13.96 -11.21
N LEU A 58 -8.70 14.73 -10.66
CA LEU A 58 -9.80 14.19 -9.86
C LEU A 58 -10.62 13.12 -10.62
N PRO A 59 -10.95 13.26 -11.92
CA PRO A 59 -11.65 12.22 -12.66
C PRO A 59 -10.95 10.86 -12.68
N LYS A 60 -9.61 10.83 -12.72
CA LYS A 60 -8.85 9.58 -12.63
C LYS A 60 -9.01 8.91 -11.27
N VAL A 61 -9.04 9.72 -10.21
CA VAL A 61 -9.30 9.22 -8.85
C VAL A 61 -10.73 8.70 -8.75
N GLU A 62 -11.71 9.44 -9.28
CA GLU A 62 -13.12 9.02 -9.26
C GLU A 62 -13.37 7.74 -10.04
N ALA A 63 -12.68 7.50 -11.16
CA ALA A 63 -12.78 6.27 -11.92
C ALA A 63 -12.47 5.01 -11.07
N CYS A 64 -11.54 5.09 -10.12
CA CYS A 64 -11.27 4.02 -9.17
C CYS A 64 -12.49 3.73 -8.28
N PHE A 65 -13.12 4.77 -7.75
CA PHE A 65 -14.31 4.61 -6.89
C PHE A 65 -15.54 4.16 -7.68
N SER A 66 -15.68 4.58 -8.94
CA SER A 66 -16.77 4.13 -9.82
C SER A 66 -16.76 2.62 -10.08
N VAL A 67 -15.62 1.95 -9.93
CA VAL A 67 -15.51 0.48 -10.07
C VAL A 67 -15.61 -0.25 -8.72
N GLY A 68 -15.96 0.46 -7.66
CA GLY A 68 -16.18 -0.08 -6.33
C GLY A 68 -14.92 -0.22 -5.47
N MET A 69 -13.82 0.47 -5.83
CA MET A 69 -12.63 0.51 -4.95
C MET A 69 -12.95 1.26 -3.66
N THR A 70 -12.49 0.70 -2.55
CA THR A 70 -12.43 1.41 -1.26
C THR A 70 -11.30 2.45 -1.23
N ALA A 71 -11.20 3.26 -0.17
CA ALA A 71 -10.10 4.22 -0.04
C ALA A 71 -8.73 3.53 0.01
N GLY A 72 -8.62 2.38 0.69
CA GLY A 72 -7.40 1.56 0.71
C GLY A 72 -7.05 0.99 -0.67
N ASP A 73 -8.06 0.51 -1.39
CA ASP A 73 -7.91 -0.01 -2.76
C ASP A 73 -7.45 1.06 -3.75
N ALA A 74 -8.06 2.24 -3.72
CA ALA A 74 -7.69 3.35 -4.60
C ALA A 74 -6.24 3.79 -4.36
N PHE A 75 -5.83 3.90 -3.09
CA PHE A 75 -4.44 4.17 -2.73
C PHE A 75 -3.49 3.11 -3.29
N MET A 76 -3.82 1.82 -3.12
CA MET A 76 -3.02 0.72 -3.67
C MET A 76 -2.92 0.77 -5.19
N ALA A 77 -4.02 1.04 -5.88
CA ALA A 77 -4.06 1.11 -7.33
C ALA A 77 -3.10 2.19 -7.86
N PHE A 78 -3.16 3.40 -7.29
CA PHE A 78 -2.26 4.49 -7.65
C PHE A 78 -0.80 4.19 -7.28
N GLN A 79 -0.57 3.55 -6.13
CA GLN A 79 0.78 3.20 -5.72
C GLN A 79 1.43 2.17 -6.67
N ILE A 80 0.67 1.16 -7.10
CA ILE A 80 1.12 0.18 -8.09
C ILE A 80 1.35 0.86 -9.44
N SER A 81 0.42 1.71 -9.90
CA SER A 81 0.57 2.49 -11.13
C SER A 81 1.86 3.31 -11.13
N ASN A 82 2.15 4.03 -10.04
CA ASN A 82 3.34 4.86 -9.92
C ASN A 82 4.65 4.03 -9.91
N ILE A 83 4.68 2.91 -9.19
CA ILE A 83 5.86 2.04 -9.10
C ILE A 83 6.12 1.32 -10.44
N THR A 84 5.08 0.77 -11.06
CA THR A 84 5.20 0.01 -12.31
C THR A 84 5.24 0.90 -13.55
N ARG A 85 5.03 2.21 -13.39
CA ARG A 85 4.91 3.21 -14.46
C ARG A 85 3.82 2.86 -15.48
N LYS A 86 2.80 2.11 -15.04
CA LYS A 86 1.63 1.74 -15.85
C LYS A 86 0.50 2.77 -15.66
N PRO A 87 -0.32 3.02 -16.69
CA PRO A 87 -1.51 3.84 -16.53
C PRO A 87 -2.46 3.26 -15.48
N ILE A 88 -3.21 4.12 -14.78
CA ILE A 88 -4.14 3.69 -13.73
C ILE A 88 -5.25 2.82 -14.33
N GLU A 89 -5.57 3.03 -15.59
CA GLU A 89 -6.55 2.30 -16.38
C GLU A 89 -6.19 0.80 -16.50
N ASP A 90 -4.90 0.45 -16.62
CA ASP A 90 -4.44 -0.95 -16.61
C ASP A 90 -4.70 -1.60 -15.25
N VAL A 91 -4.44 -0.86 -14.16
CA VAL A 91 -4.65 -1.35 -12.80
C VAL A 91 -6.15 -1.52 -12.51
N ILE A 92 -6.99 -0.59 -12.97
CA ILE A 92 -8.45 -0.70 -12.90
C ILE A 92 -8.94 -1.93 -13.67
N THR A 93 -8.35 -2.21 -14.84
CA THR A 93 -8.70 -3.40 -15.64
C THR A 93 -8.39 -4.69 -14.88
N VAL A 94 -7.20 -4.79 -14.30
CA VAL A 94 -6.82 -5.93 -13.45
C VAL A 94 -7.70 -6.03 -12.20
N TYR A 95 -8.08 -4.91 -11.59
CA TYR A 95 -8.99 -4.91 -10.44
C TYR A 95 -10.36 -5.50 -10.78
N LYS A 96 -10.94 -5.11 -11.92
CA LYS A 96 -12.25 -5.62 -12.35
C LYS A 96 -12.25 -7.14 -12.53
N THR A 97 -11.15 -7.73 -13.01
CA THR A 97 -11.05 -9.17 -13.32
C THR A 97 -10.50 -10.02 -12.17
N SER A 98 -9.62 -9.45 -11.33
CA SER A 98 -8.80 -10.19 -10.35
C SER A 98 -8.97 -9.72 -8.90
N LYS A 99 -9.90 -8.80 -8.56
CA LYS A 99 -10.08 -8.32 -7.16
C LYS A 99 -10.31 -9.42 -6.13
N SER A 100 -10.94 -10.55 -6.52
CA SER A 100 -11.18 -11.69 -5.64
C SER A 100 -9.90 -12.42 -5.21
N LYS A 101 -8.80 -12.26 -5.97
CA LYS A 101 -7.48 -12.85 -5.67
C LYS A 101 -6.67 -12.01 -4.67
N GLY A 102 -7.10 -10.78 -4.41
CA GLY A 102 -6.42 -9.83 -3.53
C GLY A 102 -5.26 -9.09 -4.18
N TRP A 103 -4.75 -8.07 -3.47
CA TRP A 103 -3.75 -7.14 -3.97
C TRP A 103 -2.39 -7.77 -4.27
N GLY A 104 -2.01 -8.84 -3.57
CA GLY A 104 -0.72 -9.50 -3.79
C GLY A 104 -0.66 -10.16 -5.16
N ALA A 105 -1.73 -10.86 -5.54
CA ALA A 105 -1.87 -11.48 -6.85
C ALA A 105 -1.94 -10.43 -7.97
N MET A 106 -2.72 -9.37 -7.77
CA MET A 106 -2.83 -8.27 -8.74
C MET A 106 -1.49 -7.52 -8.90
N ALA A 107 -0.78 -7.24 -7.82
CA ALA A 107 0.54 -6.62 -7.86
C ALA A 107 1.53 -7.48 -8.67
N LYS A 108 1.50 -8.80 -8.48
CA LYS A 108 2.29 -9.76 -9.27
C LYS A 108 1.93 -9.73 -10.76
N GLU A 109 0.63 -9.72 -11.08
CA GLU A 109 0.12 -9.63 -12.46
C GLU A 109 0.55 -8.31 -13.14
N LEU A 110 0.63 -7.23 -12.37
CA LEU A 110 1.09 -5.91 -12.83
C LEU A 110 2.62 -5.74 -12.85
N GLY A 111 3.38 -6.77 -12.45
CA GLY A 111 4.84 -6.82 -12.56
C GLY A 111 5.62 -6.63 -11.26
N ILE A 112 4.96 -6.43 -10.12
CA ILE A 112 5.60 -6.34 -8.80
C ILE A 112 5.77 -7.75 -8.23
N LYS A 113 6.99 -8.29 -8.29
CA LYS A 113 7.29 -9.62 -7.74
C LYS A 113 7.29 -9.59 -6.21
N PRO A 114 6.74 -10.59 -5.50
CA PRO A 114 6.92 -10.71 -4.06
C PRO A 114 8.41 -10.68 -3.67
N GLY A 115 8.75 -9.95 -2.60
CA GLY A 115 10.14 -9.80 -2.14
C GLY A 115 11.04 -8.89 -2.99
N SER A 116 10.49 -8.28 -4.05
CA SER A 116 11.21 -7.25 -4.82
C SER A 116 11.31 -5.93 -4.04
N ALA A 117 12.24 -5.06 -4.44
CA ALA A 117 12.39 -3.73 -3.85
C ALA A 117 11.08 -2.92 -3.99
N GLU A 118 10.37 -3.11 -5.09
CA GLU A 118 9.06 -2.54 -5.40
C GLU A 118 7.99 -3.02 -4.42
N PHE A 119 7.98 -4.30 -4.06
CA PHE A 119 7.05 -4.86 -3.09
C PHE A 119 7.32 -4.31 -1.68
N HIS A 120 8.60 -4.20 -1.29
CA HIS A 120 8.97 -3.57 -0.03
C HIS A 120 8.60 -2.08 0.00
N ALA A 121 8.77 -1.36 -1.11
CA ALA A 121 8.32 0.02 -1.24
C ALA A 121 6.80 0.15 -1.10
N LEU A 122 6.02 -0.75 -1.71
CA LEU A 122 4.57 -0.80 -1.61
C LEU A 122 4.11 -0.92 -0.13
N LYS A 123 4.73 -1.84 0.61
CA LYS A 123 4.49 -1.99 2.06
C LYS A 123 4.86 -0.73 2.83
N GLY A 124 6.06 -0.18 2.59
CA GLY A 124 6.53 1.02 3.27
C GLY A 124 5.58 2.20 3.08
N LYS A 125 5.12 2.42 1.85
CA LYS A 125 4.18 3.51 1.55
C LYS A 125 2.81 3.33 2.20
N ALA A 126 2.28 2.11 2.24
CA ALA A 126 1.04 1.83 2.97
C ALA A 126 1.18 2.12 4.47
N LYS A 127 2.32 1.76 5.06
CA LYS A 127 2.65 2.03 6.47
C LYS A 127 2.82 3.52 6.77
N ASP A 128 3.49 4.26 5.89
CA ASP A 128 3.66 5.70 6.06
C ASP A 128 2.30 6.41 5.95
N LYS A 129 1.46 5.98 5.01
CA LYS A 129 0.11 6.52 4.83
C LYS A 129 -0.79 6.26 6.03
N SER A 130 -0.78 5.04 6.56
CA SER A 130 -1.58 4.68 7.74
C SER A 130 -1.14 5.47 8.98
N LYS A 131 0.17 5.71 9.16
CA LYS A 131 0.70 6.53 10.26
C LYS A 131 0.37 8.01 10.13
N GLY A 132 0.47 8.57 8.92
CA GLY A 132 0.11 9.96 8.65
C GLY A 132 -1.36 10.26 8.99
N ASN A 133 -2.26 9.31 8.70
CA ASN A 133 -3.67 9.43 9.06
C ASN A 133 -3.91 9.19 10.57
N SER A 134 -3.19 8.26 11.19
CA SER A 134 -3.26 8.01 12.64
C SER A 134 -2.81 9.21 13.49
N LYS A 135 -1.87 10.02 12.98
CA LYS A 135 -1.31 11.19 13.70
C LYS A 135 -2.24 12.41 13.71
N ALA A 136 -3.31 12.40 12.92
CA ALA A 136 -4.32 13.46 12.95
C ALA A 136 -5.17 13.46 14.24
N LYS A 137 -4.98 12.49 15.15
CA LYS A 137 -5.66 12.42 16.47
C LYS A 137 -4.75 12.73 17.66
N THR A 138 -3.61 13.40 17.49
CA THR A 138 -2.85 13.92 18.63
C THR A 138 -2.18 15.24 18.28
N THR A 139 -2.74 16.33 18.79
CA THR A 139 -2.06 17.61 19.00
C THR A 139 -0.64 17.37 19.52
N GLY A 140 0.39 17.79 18.78
CA GLY A 140 1.75 17.78 19.30
C GLY A 140 2.88 17.63 18.28
N ASN A 141 3.36 18.78 17.83
CA ASN A 141 4.74 19.09 17.46
C ASN A 141 5.39 18.38 16.25
N SER A 142 5.79 19.24 15.30
CA SER A 142 6.67 18.96 14.18
C SER A 142 8.06 18.54 14.69
N ASN A 143 8.54 17.39 14.22
CA ASN A 143 9.96 17.21 13.95
C ASN A 143 10.09 16.16 12.85
N GLY A 144 10.14 16.65 11.61
CA GLY A 144 10.52 15.85 10.47
C GLY A 144 12.04 15.68 10.51
N ASN A 145 12.51 14.46 10.77
CA ASN A 145 13.91 14.14 10.53
C ASN A 145 14.00 13.30 9.25
N GLY A 146 14.39 13.99 8.18
CA GLY A 146 14.74 13.39 6.91
C GLY A 146 16.12 12.73 6.96
N ASN A 147 16.16 11.50 6.45
CA ASN A 147 17.22 10.86 5.66
C ASN A 147 18.69 11.28 5.89
N GLY A 148 19.53 10.31 6.27
CA GLY A 148 20.98 10.44 6.30
C GLY A 148 21.67 9.09 6.17
N ASN A 149 21.79 8.61 4.93
CA ASN A 149 22.55 7.43 4.55
C ASN A 149 24.06 7.73 4.75
N GLY A 150 24.73 6.99 5.64
CA GLY A 150 26.15 7.21 5.97
C GLY A 150 26.82 5.92 6.42
N LYS A 151 27.07 5.00 5.48
CA LYS A 151 28.03 3.90 5.66
C LYS A 151 29.41 4.50 5.89
N SER A 152 29.90 4.50 7.13
CA SER A 152 31.33 4.62 7.41
C SER A 152 31.85 3.29 7.93
N LYS A 153 32.59 2.60 7.06
CA LYS A 153 33.47 1.46 7.38
C LYS A 153 34.68 2.06 8.10
N GLY A 154 34.76 1.88 9.42
CA GLY A 154 35.93 2.21 10.23
C GLY A 154 36.58 0.93 10.74
N ASN A 155 37.63 0.51 10.05
CA ASN A 155 38.40 -0.70 10.26
C ASN A 155 39.08 -0.76 11.64
N SER A 156 39.13 -1.97 12.20
CA SER A 156 39.98 -2.37 13.31
C SER A 156 41.44 -2.00 13.09
N GLY A 157 42.06 -1.36 14.09
CA GLY A 157 43.48 -1.01 14.10
C GLY A 157 44.04 -1.09 15.51
N LYS A 158 44.35 -2.31 15.96
CA LYS A 158 45.13 -2.63 17.15
C LYS A 158 46.57 -2.16 16.92
N SER A 159 47.14 -1.35 17.81
CA SER A 159 48.60 -1.23 17.93
C SER A 159 49.02 -0.90 19.36
N ASN A 160 49.72 -1.89 19.93
CA ASN A 160 50.56 -1.79 21.12
C ASN A 160 51.87 -1.08 20.73
N GLY A 161 52.39 -0.19 21.56
CA GLY A 161 53.67 0.47 21.31
C GLY A 161 54.28 1.11 22.55
N ASN A 162 54.98 0.29 23.32
CA ASN A 162 55.91 0.65 24.40
C ASN A 162 57.09 1.48 23.84
N GLY A 163 57.57 2.53 24.51
CA GLY A 163 58.68 3.34 23.98
C GLY A 163 59.16 4.53 24.82
N LYS A 164 60.02 4.22 25.79
CA LYS A 164 60.92 5.04 26.63
C LYS A 164 61.73 6.12 25.84
N GLY A 165 61.99 7.30 26.43
CA GLY A 165 63.21 8.07 26.09
C GLY A 165 63.20 9.61 26.20
N LYS A 166 63.78 10.12 27.31
CA LYS A 166 64.59 11.35 27.51
C LYS A 166 64.48 12.54 26.52
N LYS A 167 64.22 13.73 27.06
CA LYS A 167 65.24 14.74 27.38
C LYS A 167 64.73 15.67 28.48
#